data_AF-A0A533ZYR0-F1
#
_entry.id   AF-A0A533ZYR0-F1
#
_cell.length_a   1.000
_cell.length_b   1.000
_cell.length_c   1.000
_cell.angle_alpha   90.00
_cell.angle_beta   90.00
_cell.angle_gamma   90.00
#
_symmetry.space_group_name_H-M   'P 1'
#
loop_
_entity.id
_entity.type
_entity.pdbx_description
1 polymer ?
#
loop_
_entity_poly.entity_id
_entity_poly.type
_entity_poly.pdbx_seq_one_letter_code
_entity_poly.pdbx_strand_id
1 'polypeptide(L)'
;MLHSPIDNQKGTRKLLVDLLFKKGYCLCIPDPNLIKLQLEQVRSSWIQRFLLSKNTLEFSVVPMFMLIFIKNKCLTADQNKQLLELIEILISQAEVDTIDQIFFASNIQQMAWIYNQLAELISFTLEDFVSSDKNSKRIMTMAAAIELLFNKASLFTVTKFTLNTENNGFNILHKLFYSIAYESLHPTQIIYLSAISKKIIAKTTNFGIETLSFQIQRNGFSFIWSVLGTWLQLVFEPVNSNQFKVNHYTNLINCLFKKIHVEKLSSILLENEAKGYIIILRYLFFQQFRFNPFHYDLRESCHFKRWCQKIFSALSLQEIELILNNLSLLLSNDSHLSQNDRQQLMQNFFTYLLEFCHLQPLEMTRLRELQEQLEDRFFPSNEVIKFFKQLRVCCSFFNPAKLLSSNRSKKGEIFLYESNDLLIPECARLNTNYLTMK
;
A
#
# COMPACT_ATOMS: atom_id res chain seq x y z
N MET A 1 -13.85 20.99 -61.35
CA MET A 1 -13.82 19.53 -61.06
C MET A 1 -13.67 19.37 -59.56
N LEU A 2 -14.76 19.11 -58.85
CA LEU A 2 -14.77 18.84 -57.41
C LEU A 2 -14.31 17.39 -57.20
N HIS A 3 -13.04 17.19 -56.81
CA HIS A 3 -12.60 15.89 -56.32
C HIS A 3 -13.46 15.51 -55.12
N SER A 4 -14.08 14.34 -55.18
CA SER A 4 -14.99 13.86 -54.16
C SER A 4 -14.28 13.81 -52.80
N PRO A 5 -14.95 14.10 -51.67
CA PRO A 5 -14.40 13.94 -50.32
C PRO A 5 -13.84 12.52 -50.07
N ILE A 6 -14.32 11.54 -50.84
CA ILE A 6 -13.94 10.13 -50.78
C ILE A 6 -12.57 9.87 -51.42
N ASP A 7 -12.23 10.55 -52.52
CA ASP A 7 -10.93 10.39 -53.19
C ASP A 7 -9.80 11.07 -52.40
N ASN A 8 -10.06 12.23 -51.79
CA ASN A 8 -9.14 12.86 -50.86
C ASN A 8 -8.86 11.96 -49.65
N GLN A 9 -9.88 11.29 -49.09
CA GLN A 9 -9.66 10.32 -48.02
C GLN A 9 -8.83 9.11 -48.44
N LYS A 10 -8.97 8.61 -49.67
CA LYS A 10 -8.11 7.50 -50.15
C LYS A 10 -6.65 7.91 -50.24
N GLY A 11 -6.37 9.13 -50.75
CA GLY A 11 -5.03 9.71 -50.78
C GLY A 11 -4.42 9.88 -49.39
N THR A 12 -5.16 10.49 -48.47
CA THR A 12 -4.74 10.70 -47.07
C THR A 12 -4.49 9.38 -46.33
N ARG A 13 -5.35 8.37 -46.51
CA ARG A 13 -5.16 7.03 -45.91
C ARG A 13 -3.87 6.37 -46.38
N LYS A 14 -3.59 6.44 -47.70
CA LYS A 14 -2.34 5.90 -48.26
C LYS A 14 -1.12 6.63 -47.69
N LEU A 15 -1.19 7.96 -47.58
CA LEU A 15 -0.13 8.78 -46.98
C LEU A 15 0.12 8.40 -45.51
N LEU A 16 -0.94 8.23 -44.70
CA LEU A 16 -0.81 7.80 -43.30
C LEU A 16 -0.18 6.41 -43.18
N VAL A 17 -0.59 5.45 -44.02
CA VAL A 17 0.03 4.12 -44.08
C VAL A 17 1.51 4.26 -44.46
N ASP A 18 1.82 5.03 -45.49
CA ASP A 18 3.20 5.22 -45.94
C ASP A 18 4.06 5.91 -44.86
N LEU A 19 3.55 6.93 -44.16
CA LEU A 19 4.31 7.64 -43.12
C LEU A 19 4.57 6.78 -41.89
N LEU A 20 3.63 5.92 -41.50
CA LEU A 20 3.72 5.12 -40.28
C LEU A 20 4.29 3.72 -40.50
N PHE A 21 4.22 3.18 -41.73
CA PHE A 21 4.68 1.82 -42.07
C PHE A 21 5.74 1.74 -43.19
N LYS A 22 6.24 2.85 -43.77
CA LYS A 22 7.21 2.71 -44.88
C LYS A 22 8.46 1.91 -44.53
N LYS A 23 8.87 1.17 -45.55
CA LYS A 23 9.78 0.02 -45.58
C LYS A 23 11.23 0.39 -45.30
N GLY A 24 11.83 -0.33 -44.36
CA GLY A 24 13.22 -0.24 -43.97
C GLY A 24 13.30 0.32 -42.56
N TYR A 25 13.96 -0.39 -41.66
CA TYR A 25 14.15 -0.09 -40.24
C TYR A 25 14.93 1.22 -39.96
N CYS A 26 14.87 2.21 -40.85
CA CYS A 26 15.35 3.56 -40.59
C CYS A 26 14.37 4.26 -39.64
N LEU A 27 14.90 4.71 -38.51
CA LEU A 27 14.23 5.45 -37.44
C LEU A 27 13.76 6.84 -37.86
N CYS A 28 12.98 6.94 -38.92
CA CYS A 28 12.29 8.18 -39.25
C CYS A 28 11.02 8.23 -38.39
N ILE A 29 11.12 8.83 -37.21
CA ILE A 29 9.95 9.19 -36.40
C ILE A 29 9.20 10.26 -37.22
N PRO A 30 7.96 10.00 -37.66
CA PRO A 30 7.23 10.97 -38.48
C PRO A 30 6.93 12.23 -37.67
N ASP A 31 6.78 13.37 -38.36
CA ASP A 31 6.39 14.64 -37.73
C ASP A 31 4.99 14.49 -37.07
N PRO A 32 4.87 14.63 -35.74
CA PRO A 32 3.61 14.49 -35.02
C PRO A 32 2.54 15.45 -35.53
N ASN A 33 2.91 16.68 -35.91
CA ASN A 33 1.97 17.69 -36.40
C ASN A 33 1.36 17.29 -37.74
N LEU A 34 2.19 16.76 -38.64
CA LEU A 34 1.74 16.22 -39.91
C LEU A 34 0.77 15.06 -39.70
N ILE A 35 1.12 14.10 -38.83
CA ILE A 35 0.27 12.94 -38.53
C ILE A 35 -1.08 13.39 -37.97
N LYS A 36 -1.09 14.33 -37.02
CA LYS A 36 -2.32 14.88 -36.44
C LYS A 36 -3.23 15.47 -37.50
N LEU A 37 -2.69 16.35 -38.35
CA LEU A 37 -3.44 17.01 -39.42
C LEU A 37 -4.04 16.01 -40.41
N GLN A 38 -3.32 14.94 -40.73
CA GLN A 38 -3.82 13.89 -41.62
C GLN A 38 -4.90 13.02 -40.94
N LEU A 39 -4.77 12.70 -39.65
CA LEU A 39 -5.78 11.94 -38.91
C LEU A 39 -7.12 12.69 -38.82
N GLU A 40 -7.09 14.01 -38.63
CA GLU A 40 -8.29 14.87 -38.61
C GLU A 40 -9.09 14.84 -39.93
N GLN A 41 -8.47 14.45 -41.04
CA GLN A 41 -9.12 14.37 -42.36
C GLN A 41 -9.75 13.00 -42.65
N VAL A 42 -9.60 12.02 -41.75
CA VAL A 42 -10.06 10.65 -41.95
C VAL A 42 -11.13 10.26 -40.94
N ARG A 43 -12.08 9.41 -41.35
CA ARG A 43 -13.16 8.94 -40.47
C ARG A 43 -12.60 8.11 -39.30
N SER A 44 -13.15 8.32 -38.11
CA SER A 44 -12.78 7.60 -36.88
C SER A 44 -12.82 6.08 -37.03
N SER A 45 -13.84 5.53 -37.70
CA SER A 45 -13.97 4.08 -37.95
C SER A 45 -12.88 3.48 -38.83
N TRP A 46 -12.20 4.31 -39.64
CA TRP A 46 -10.99 3.88 -40.34
C TRP A 46 -9.77 4.00 -39.44
N ILE A 47 -9.65 5.08 -38.66
CA ILE A 47 -8.56 5.28 -37.69
C ILE A 47 -8.50 4.11 -36.70
N GLN A 48 -9.63 3.68 -36.13
CA GLN A 48 -9.68 2.52 -35.24
C GLN A 48 -9.10 1.26 -35.89
N ARG A 49 -9.60 0.89 -37.08
CA ARG A 49 -9.11 -0.28 -37.85
C ARG A 49 -7.64 -0.16 -38.20
N PHE A 50 -7.19 1.05 -38.52
CA PHE A 50 -5.81 1.33 -38.86
C PHE A 50 -4.89 1.22 -37.63
N LEU A 51 -5.26 1.77 -36.48
CA LEU A 51 -4.49 1.66 -35.23
C LEU A 51 -4.37 0.21 -34.75
N LEU A 52 -5.38 -0.62 -35.02
CA LEU A 52 -5.38 -2.06 -34.74
C LEU A 52 -4.70 -2.89 -35.83
N SER A 53 -4.39 -2.30 -36.99
CA SER A 53 -3.70 -3.02 -38.06
C SER A 53 -2.31 -3.42 -37.60
N LYS A 54 -1.95 -4.68 -37.88
CA LYS A 54 -0.69 -5.26 -37.46
C LYS A 54 0.38 -5.11 -38.54
N ASN A 55 1.60 -4.78 -38.13
CA ASN A 55 2.76 -4.87 -39.01
C ASN A 55 3.20 -6.34 -39.20
N THR A 56 4.28 -6.53 -39.95
CA THR A 56 4.91 -7.85 -40.19
C THR A 56 5.42 -8.55 -38.92
N LEU A 57 5.58 -7.80 -37.81
CA LEU A 57 5.97 -8.31 -36.50
C LEU A 57 4.76 -8.50 -35.57
N GLU A 58 3.55 -8.47 -36.13
CA GLU A 58 2.26 -8.61 -35.43
C GLU A 58 1.93 -7.51 -34.40
N PHE A 59 2.64 -6.38 -34.42
CA PHE A 59 2.35 -5.24 -33.55
C PHE A 59 1.40 -4.24 -34.20
N SER A 60 0.41 -3.80 -33.43
CA SER A 60 -0.44 -2.65 -33.78
C SER A 60 0.37 -1.35 -33.80
N VAL A 61 -0.19 -0.29 -34.38
CA VAL A 61 0.54 0.98 -34.64
C VAL A 61 1.15 1.56 -33.36
N VAL A 62 0.38 1.69 -32.28
CA VAL A 62 0.88 2.26 -31.00
C VAL A 62 1.97 1.37 -30.37
N PRO A 63 1.78 0.04 -30.20
CA PRO A 63 2.83 -0.86 -29.72
C PRO A 63 4.11 -0.82 -30.54
N MET A 64 4.02 -0.68 -31.87
CA MET A 64 5.18 -0.59 -32.74
C MET A 64 6.05 0.62 -32.41
N PHE A 65 5.46 1.81 -32.25
CA PHE A 65 6.23 3.02 -31.89
C PHE A 65 6.77 2.96 -30.46
N MET A 66 6.06 2.32 -29.52
CA MET A 66 6.59 2.05 -28.19
C MET A 66 7.72 1.01 -28.18
N LEU A 67 7.74 0.05 -29.12
CA LEU A 67 8.89 -0.84 -29.28
C LEU A 67 10.11 -0.13 -29.86
N ILE A 68 9.94 0.92 -30.66
CA ILE A 68 11.06 1.75 -31.11
C ILE A 68 11.74 2.39 -29.90
N PHE A 69 10.97 2.88 -28.90
CA PHE A 69 11.52 3.33 -27.63
C PHE A 69 12.38 2.25 -26.95
N ILE A 70 11.90 1.01 -26.91
CA ILE A 70 12.60 -0.10 -26.24
C ILE A 70 13.85 -0.55 -27.01
N LYS A 71 13.72 -0.79 -28.31
CA LYS A 71 14.77 -1.43 -29.11
C LYS A 71 15.85 -0.45 -29.52
N ASN A 72 15.57 0.86 -29.59
CA ASN A 72 16.55 1.83 -30.01
C ASN A 72 17.19 2.58 -28.84
N LYS A 73 18.42 2.17 -28.48
CA LYS A 73 19.19 2.77 -27.38
C LYS A 73 19.87 4.10 -27.75
N CYS A 74 19.78 4.56 -29.00
CA CYS A 74 20.57 5.69 -29.51
C CYS A 74 19.73 6.93 -29.89
N LEU A 75 18.47 7.01 -29.46
CA LEU A 75 17.62 8.17 -29.76
C LEU A 75 18.15 9.45 -29.10
N THR A 76 18.15 10.56 -29.84
CA THR A 76 18.44 11.89 -29.29
C THR A 76 17.29 12.38 -28.40
N ALA A 77 17.52 13.44 -27.62
CA ALA A 77 16.48 14.04 -26.78
C ALA A 77 15.28 14.53 -27.61
N ASP A 78 15.54 15.16 -28.76
CA ASP A 78 14.49 15.65 -29.66
C ASP A 78 13.70 14.49 -30.28
N GLN A 79 14.38 13.41 -30.66
CA GLN A 79 13.72 12.19 -31.15
C GLN A 79 12.84 11.54 -30.08
N ASN A 80 13.30 11.46 -28.82
CA ASN A 80 12.48 10.95 -27.72
C ASN A 80 11.22 11.81 -27.53
N LYS A 81 11.36 13.14 -27.54
CA LYS A 81 10.23 14.06 -27.43
C LYS A 81 9.24 13.89 -28.59
N GLN A 82 9.75 13.87 -29.82
CA GLN A 82 8.92 13.71 -31.02
C GLN A 82 8.17 12.37 -31.02
N LEU A 83 8.82 11.29 -30.59
CA LEU A 83 8.18 9.98 -30.51
C LEU A 83 7.09 9.94 -29.42
N LEU A 84 7.29 10.65 -28.29
CA LEU A 84 6.25 10.79 -27.27
C LEU A 84 5.04 11.55 -27.81
N GLU A 85 5.26 12.70 -28.45
CA GLU A 85 4.20 13.51 -29.06
C GLU A 85 3.41 12.71 -30.11
N LEU A 86 4.11 11.89 -30.91
CA LEU A 86 3.46 11.00 -31.85
C LEU A 86 2.58 9.97 -31.15
N ILE A 87 3.07 9.30 -30.09
CA ILE A 87 2.27 8.34 -29.31
C ILE A 87 1.07 9.03 -28.66
N GLU A 88 1.26 10.24 -28.14
CA GLU A 88 0.19 11.05 -27.57
C GLU A 88 -0.92 11.30 -28.58
N ILE A 89 -0.55 11.72 -29.79
CA ILE A 89 -1.50 11.94 -30.88
C ILE A 89 -2.20 10.63 -31.24
N LEU A 90 -1.46 9.53 -31.46
CA LEU A 90 -2.06 8.24 -31.81
C LEU A 90 -3.03 7.73 -30.74
N ILE A 91 -2.63 7.80 -29.46
CA ILE A 91 -3.48 7.40 -28.34
C ILE A 91 -4.69 8.34 -28.24
N SER A 92 -4.53 9.66 -28.41
CA SER A 92 -5.63 10.62 -28.35
C SER A 92 -6.73 10.37 -29.40
N GLN A 93 -6.35 9.82 -30.56
CA GLN A 93 -7.27 9.52 -31.66
C GLN A 93 -7.95 8.14 -31.55
N ALA A 94 -7.42 7.24 -30.71
CA ALA A 94 -8.02 5.93 -30.47
C ALA A 94 -9.29 6.03 -29.61
N GLU A 95 -10.27 5.17 -29.79
CA GLU A 95 -11.35 5.01 -28.81
C GLU A 95 -10.93 4.08 -27.67
N VAL A 96 -11.67 4.09 -26.55
CA VAL A 96 -11.35 3.28 -25.37
C VAL A 96 -11.27 1.79 -25.74
N ASP A 97 -12.22 1.27 -26.51
CA ASP A 97 -12.23 -0.13 -26.95
C ASP A 97 -11.02 -0.47 -27.83
N THR A 98 -10.54 0.50 -28.61
CA THR A 98 -9.33 0.36 -29.43
C THR A 98 -8.10 0.28 -28.54
N ILE A 99 -8.01 1.16 -27.52
CA ILE A 99 -6.91 1.13 -26.54
C ILE A 99 -6.92 -0.17 -25.77
N ASP A 100 -8.07 -0.65 -25.32
CA ASP A 100 -8.20 -1.90 -24.58
C ASP A 100 -7.72 -3.11 -25.39
N GLN A 101 -8.03 -3.15 -26.69
CA GLN A 101 -7.50 -4.17 -27.60
C GLN A 101 -5.98 -4.05 -27.79
N ILE A 102 -5.46 -2.82 -27.95
CA ILE A 102 -4.02 -2.56 -28.02
C ILE A 102 -3.31 -3.02 -26.75
N PHE A 103 -3.93 -2.79 -25.59
CA PHE A 103 -3.41 -3.11 -24.26
C PHE A 103 -3.04 -4.60 -24.13
N PHE A 104 -3.84 -5.47 -24.75
CA PHE A 104 -3.68 -6.92 -24.74
C PHE A 104 -3.25 -7.52 -26.10
N ALA A 105 -2.73 -6.72 -27.04
CA ALA A 105 -2.47 -7.16 -28.42
C ALA A 105 -1.39 -8.25 -28.62
N SER A 106 -0.78 -8.76 -27.54
CA SER A 106 0.30 -9.75 -27.56
C SER A 106 -0.25 -11.19 -27.52
N ASN A 107 0.08 -11.98 -28.55
CA ASN A 107 -0.14 -13.43 -28.57
C ASN A 107 1.01 -14.23 -27.92
N ILE A 108 2.10 -13.56 -27.54
CA ILE A 108 3.27 -14.22 -26.95
C ILE A 108 2.95 -14.44 -25.46
N GLN A 109 2.54 -15.67 -25.12
CA GLN A 109 2.33 -16.19 -23.75
C GLN A 109 1.11 -15.70 -22.96
N GLN A 110 -0.01 -15.31 -23.59
CA GLN A 110 -1.24 -14.85 -22.88
C GLN A 110 -1.02 -13.63 -21.95
N MET A 111 0.11 -12.93 -22.07
CA MET A 111 0.46 -11.76 -21.26
C MET A 111 0.11 -10.48 -21.99
N ALA A 112 -0.43 -9.49 -21.27
CA ALA A 112 -0.72 -8.17 -21.83
C ALA A 112 0.58 -7.53 -22.35
N TRP A 113 0.54 -6.86 -23.50
CA TRP A 113 1.72 -6.23 -24.08
C TRP A 113 2.34 -5.17 -23.13
N ILE A 114 1.51 -4.50 -22.34
CA ILE A 114 1.97 -3.53 -21.35
C ILE A 114 2.85 -4.18 -20.25
N TYR A 115 2.69 -5.48 -19.95
CA TYR A 115 3.58 -6.19 -19.01
C TYR A 115 5.02 -6.14 -19.51
N ASN A 116 5.23 -6.38 -20.81
CA ASN A 116 6.56 -6.35 -21.41
C ASN A 116 7.16 -4.93 -21.35
N GLN A 117 6.33 -3.89 -21.54
CA GLN A 117 6.77 -2.50 -21.41
C GLN A 117 7.22 -2.20 -19.97
N LEU A 118 6.42 -2.60 -18.98
CA LEU A 118 6.75 -2.38 -17.57
C LEU A 118 7.98 -3.20 -17.14
N ALA A 119 8.12 -4.43 -17.60
CA ALA A 119 9.28 -5.27 -17.32
C ALA A 119 10.57 -4.66 -17.86
N GLU A 120 10.55 -4.17 -19.11
CA GLU A 120 11.69 -3.45 -19.68
C GLU A 120 11.99 -2.17 -18.89
N LEU A 121 10.96 -1.40 -18.50
CA LEU A 121 11.12 -0.19 -17.69
C LEU A 121 11.76 -0.46 -16.32
N ILE A 122 11.44 -1.60 -15.70
CA ILE A 122 12.03 -2.03 -14.42
C ILE A 122 13.48 -2.51 -14.62
N SER A 123 13.81 -3.06 -15.79
CA SER A 123 15.14 -3.64 -16.06
C SER A 123 16.28 -2.62 -16.20
N PHE A 124 15.97 -1.32 -16.29
CA PHE A 124 16.99 -0.27 -16.35
C PHE A 124 17.78 -0.18 -15.04
N THR A 125 19.10 -0.23 -15.16
CA THR A 125 20.04 -0.19 -14.04
C THR A 125 20.20 1.23 -13.49
N LEU A 126 20.74 1.35 -12.26
CA LEU A 126 21.11 2.65 -11.70
C LEU A 126 22.08 3.42 -12.62
N GLU A 127 23.02 2.71 -13.23
CA GLU A 127 24.01 3.30 -14.14
C GLU A 127 23.35 3.96 -15.36
N ASP A 128 22.25 3.40 -15.86
CA ASP A 128 21.48 3.99 -16.97
C ASP A 128 20.97 5.41 -16.63
N PHE A 129 20.79 5.74 -15.36
CA PHE A 129 20.35 7.06 -14.91
C PHE A 129 21.50 8.02 -14.57
N VAL A 130 22.63 7.48 -14.11
CA VAL A 130 23.77 8.28 -13.66
C VAL A 130 24.71 8.63 -14.82
N SER A 131 24.83 7.74 -15.81
CA SER A 131 25.88 7.82 -16.85
C SER A 131 25.55 8.73 -18.04
N SER A 132 24.28 9.05 -18.32
CA SER A 132 23.94 10.03 -19.36
C SER A 132 22.51 10.62 -19.27
N ASP A 133 22.40 11.92 -19.53
CA ASP A 133 21.11 12.64 -19.69
C ASP A 133 20.22 12.07 -20.80
N LYS A 134 20.79 11.34 -21.76
CA LYS A 134 20.04 10.75 -22.88
C LYS A 134 19.21 9.55 -22.41
N ASN A 135 19.79 8.68 -21.59
CA ASN A 135 19.11 7.51 -21.05
C ASN A 135 18.03 7.89 -20.05
N SER A 136 18.30 8.84 -19.15
CA SER A 136 17.30 9.31 -18.19
C SER A 136 16.06 9.90 -18.88
N LYS A 137 16.25 10.74 -19.91
CA LYS A 137 15.15 11.29 -20.72
C LYS A 137 14.34 10.20 -21.41
N ARG A 138 15.00 9.24 -22.06
CA ARG A 138 14.35 8.11 -22.72
C ARG A 138 13.46 7.32 -21.75
N ILE A 139 13.98 7.03 -20.56
CA ILE A 139 13.25 6.22 -19.58
C ILE A 139 12.04 6.99 -19.03
N MET A 140 12.20 8.29 -18.77
CA MET A 140 11.09 9.17 -18.39
C MET A 140 10.02 9.24 -19.47
N THR A 141 10.42 9.32 -20.74
CA THR A 141 9.50 9.31 -21.87
C THR A 141 8.74 7.99 -21.98
N MET A 142 9.42 6.86 -21.80
CA MET A 142 8.78 5.53 -21.81
C MET A 142 7.76 5.40 -20.67
N ALA A 143 8.10 5.88 -19.47
CA ALA A 143 7.18 5.90 -18.33
C ALA A 143 5.94 6.77 -18.60
N ALA A 144 6.11 7.93 -19.24
CA ALA A 144 5.00 8.81 -19.62
C ALA A 144 4.06 8.16 -20.65
N ALA A 145 4.61 7.47 -21.66
CA ALA A 145 3.82 6.74 -22.65
C ALA A 145 3.00 5.60 -22.02
N ILE A 146 3.59 4.86 -21.07
CA ILE A 146 2.88 3.83 -20.30
C ILE A 146 1.75 4.46 -19.47
N GLU A 147 2.02 5.56 -18.77
CA GLU A 147 0.99 6.26 -17.99
C GLU A 147 -0.18 6.72 -18.87
N LEU A 148 0.12 7.22 -20.08
CA LEU A 148 -0.90 7.66 -21.03
C LEU A 148 -1.83 6.52 -21.46
N LEU A 149 -1.29 5.33 -21.69
CA LEU A 149 -2.11 4.15 -21.98
C LEU A 149 -3.04 3.80 -20.82
N PHE A 150 -2.54 3.79 -19.59
CA PHE A 150 -3.38 3.57 -18.40
C PHE A 150 -4.46 4.65 -18.23
N ASN A 151 -4.17 5.91 -18.59
CA ASN A 151 -5.16 6.99 -18.54
C ASN A 151 -6.34 6.70 -19.48
N LYS A 152 -6.05 6.21 -20.68
CA LYS A 152 -7.08 6.01 -21.71
C LYS A 152 -7.77 4.64 -21.66
N ALA A 153 -7.11 3.62 -21.13
CA ALA A 153 -7.68 2.29 -20.96
C ALA A 153 -8.91 2.32 -20.05
N SER A 154 -9.85 1.40 -20.29
CA SER A 154 -11.04 1.26 -19.45
C SER A 154 -10.69 0.77 -18.05
N LEU A 155 -11.57 1.10 -17.09
CA LEU A 155 -11.45 0.60 -15.71
C LEU A 155 -11.43 -0.93 -15.66
N PHE A 156 -12.23 -1.58 -16.52
CA PHE A 156 -12.30 -3.04 -16.62
C PHE A 156 -10.97 -3.63 -17.10
N THR A 157 -10.39 -3.07 -18.16
CA THR A 157 -9.11 -3.51 -18.72
C THR A 157 -7.98 -3.38 -17.72
N VAL A 158 -7.88 -2.24 -17.04
CA VAL A 158 -6.85 -2.04 -16.02
C VAL A 158 -7.07 -2.99 -14.84
N THR A 159 -8.31 -3.23 -14.43
CA THR A 159 -8.61 -4.19 -13.35
C THR A 159 -8.21 -5.61 -13.72
N LYS A 160 -8.57 -6.07 -14.93
CA LYS A 160 -8.17 -7.39 -15.45
C LYS A 160 -6.65 -7.51 -15.51
N PHE A 161 -5.98 -6.45 -15.96
CA PHE A 161 -4.52 -6.39 -16.01
C PHE A 161 -3.89 -6.51 -14.62
N THR A 162 -4.37 -5.73 -13.64
CA THR A 162 -3.88 -5.70 -12.26
C THR A 162 -4.03 -7.06 -11.56
N LEU A 163 -5.13 -7.76 -11.82
CA LEU A 163 -5.41 -9.08 -11.26
C LEU A 163 -4.71 -10.22 -12.00
N ASN A 164 -4.17 -9.95 -13.20
CA ASN A 164 -3.44 -10.96 -13.94
C ASN A 164 -2.13 -11.29 -13.20
N THR A 165 -1.88 -12.58 -13.00
CA THR A 165 -0.64 -13.06 -12.40
C THR A 165 0.26 -13.58 -13.51
N GLU A 166 1.51 -13.17 -13.50
CA GLU A 166 2.49 -13.73 -14.43
C GLU A 166 2.77 -15.21 -14.13
N ASN A 167 3.45 -15.92 -15.04
CA ASN A 167 3.89 -17.32 -14.85
C ASN A 167 4.67 -17.54 -13.54
N ASN A 168 5.23 -16.46 -12.95
CA ASN A 168 5.93 -16.48 -11.68
C ASN A 168 5.03 -16.23 -10.45
N GLY A 169 3.70 -16.18 -10.61
CA GLY A 169 2.73 -16.04 -9.53
C GLY A 169 2.63 -14.64 -8.91
N PHE A 170 3.29 -13.65 -9.49
CA PHE A 170 3.24 -12.25 -9.04
C PHE A 170 2.38 -11.41 -9.97
N ASN A 171 1.59 -10.51 -9.40
CA ASN A 171 0.87 -9.48 -10.15
C ASN A 171 1.76 -8.24 -10.37
N ILE A 172 1.35 -7.35 -11.27
CA ILE A 172 2.12 -6.15 -11.61
C ILE A 172 2.38 -5.20 -10.42
N LEU A 173 1.39 -4.98 -9.56
CA LEU A 173 1.55 -4.08 -8.42
C LEU A 173 2.55 -4.67 -7.42
N HIS A 174 2.54 -5.97 -7.21
CA HIS A 174 3.56 -6.64 -6.40
C HIS A 174 4.95 -6.38 -6.95
N LYS A 175 5.18 -6.60 -8.25
CA LYS A 175 6.48 -6.35 -8.88
C LYS A 175 6.93 -4.89 -8.75
N LEU A 176 6.02 -3.94 -8.95
CA LEU A 176 6.33 -2.51 -8.84
C LEU A 176 6.70 -2.13 -7.40
N PHE A 177 5.92 -2.58 -6.41
CA PHE A 177 6.22 -2.35 -4.99
C PHE A 177 7.54 -3.00 -4.59
N TYR A 178 7.77 -4.26 -5.00
CA TYR A 178 9.03 -4.96 -4.75
C TYR A 178 10.22 -4.19 -5.32
N SER A 179 10.13 -3.75 -6.57
CA SER A 179 11.20 -2.98 -7.24
C SER A 179 11.50 -1.69 -6.49
N ILE A 180 10.48 -0.92 -6.10
CA ILE A 180 10.65 0.33 -5.35
C ILE A 180 11.36 0.09 -4.00
N ALA A 181 11.02 -1.00 -3.32
CA ALA A 181 11.58 -1.32 -2.02
C ALA A 181 13.03 -1.82 -2.12
N TYR A 182 13.26 -2.89 -2.86
CA TYR A 182 14.48 -3.69 -2.75
C TYR A 182 15.53 -3.37 -3.80
N GLU A 183 15.13 -2.89 -4.99
CA GLU A 183 16.12 -2.60 -6.04
C GLU A 183 16.91 -1.32 -5.73
N SER A 184 18.14 -1.28 -6.21
CA SER A 184 19.01 -0.10 -6.14
C SER A 184 18.60 0.88 -7.24
N LEU A 185 17.56 1.66 -6.95
CA LEU A 185 16.94 2.60 -7.90
C LEU A 185 17.36 4.05 -7.65
N HIS A 186 17.58 4.80 -8.72
CA HIS A 186 17.72 6.24 -8.70
C HIS A 186 16.44 6.91 -8.17
N PRO A 187 16.49 8.06 -7.47
CA PRO A 187 15.28 8.76 -7.02
C PRO A 187 14.26 9.01 -8.14
N THR A 188 14.72 9.41 -9.33
CA THR A 188 13.85 9.59 -10.51
C THR A 188 13.14 8.30 -10.91
N GLN A 189 13.77 7.13 -10.73
CA GLN A 189 13.15 5.83 -10.98
C GLN A 189 11.98 5.56 -10.08
N ILE A 190 12.19 5.78 -8.79
CA ILE A 190 11.16 5.61 -7.76
C ILE A 190 9.98 6.55 -8.05
N ILE A 191 10.21 7.80 -8.50
CA ILE A 191 9.13 8.74 -8.83
C ILE A 191 8.22 8.17 -9.92
N TYR A 192 8.75 7.74 -11.06
CA TYR A 192 7.90 7.28 -12.16
C TYR A 192 7.25 5.92 -11.86
N LEU A 193 7.96 4.98 -11.22
CA LEU A 193 7.36 3.69 -10.82
C LEU A 193 6.22 3.92 -9.82
N SER A 194 6.38 4.89 -8.91
CA SER A 194 5.31 5.29 -7.99
C SER A 194 4.14 5.94 -8.72
N ALA A 195 4.39 6.80 -9.71
CA ALA A 195 3.34 7.44 -10.50
C ALA A 195 2.51 6.41 -11.27
N ILE A 196 3.16 5.47 -11.94
CA ILE A 196 2.52 4.35 -12.64
C ILE A 196 1.73 3.49 -11.65
N SER A 197 2.34 3.09 -10.53
CA SER A 197 1.67 2.28 -9.49
C SER A 197 0.42 2.97 -8.97
N LYS A 198 0.52 4.27 -8.65
CA LYS A 198 -0.62 5.09 -8.22
C LYS A 198 -1.70 5.14 -9.28
N LYS A 199 -1.34 5.23 -10.56
CA LYS A 199 -2.29 5.21 -11.66
C LYS A 199 -3.04 3.89 -11.75
N ILE A 200 -2.32 2.78 -11.72
CA ILE A 200 -2.89 1.44 -11.74
C ILE A 200 -3.87 1.27 -10.57
N ILE A 201 -3.48 1.67 -9.35
CA ILE A 201 -4.36 1.61 -8.18
C ILE A 201 -5.62 2.46 -8.39
N ALA A 202 -5.48 3.70 -8.88
CA ALA A 202 -6.60 4.59 -9.09
C ALA A 202 -7.60 4.04 -10.14
N LYS A 203 -7.07 3.48 -11.24
CA LYS A 203 -7.82 2.89 -12.36
C LYS A 203 -8.15 1.40 -12.18
N THR A 204 -7.96 0.84 -10.99
CA THR A 204 -8.48 -0.48 -10.63
C THR A 204 -9.76 -0.30 -9.79
N THR A 205 -10.76 -1.17 -10.01
CA THR A 205 -11.97 -1.19 -9.19
C THR A 205 -11.62 -1.45 -7.72
N ASN A 206 -12.47 -0.99 -6.80
CA ASN A 206 -12.30 -1.28 -5.38
C ASN A 206 -12.25 -2.79 -5.14
N PHE A 207 -13.20 -3.53 -5.73
CA PHE A 207 -13.22 -4.99 -5.70
C PHE A 207 -11.92 -5.62 -6.21
N GLY A 208 -11.35 -5.11 -7.30
CA GLY A 208 -10.07 -5.60 -7.82
C GLY A 208 -8.91 -5.34 -6.86
N ILE A 209 -8.82 -4.14 -6.27
CA ILE A 209 -7.79 -3.84 -5.26
C ILE A 209 -7.96 -4.69 -4.02
N GLU A 210 -9.19 -4.93 -3.56
CA GLU A 210 -9.44 -5.81 -2.42
C GLU A 210 -9.05 -7.25 -2.70
N THR A 211 -9.49 -7.78 -3.84
CA THR A 211 -9.15 -9.14 -4.29
C THR A 211 -7.64 -9.31 -4.31
N LEU A 212 -6.92 -8.34 -4.87
CA LEU A 212 -5.47 -8.33 -4.89
C LEU A 212 -4.87 -8.25 -3.48
N SER A 213 -5.36 -7.32 -2.66
CA SER A 213 -4.83 -7.02 -1.32
C SER A 213 -4.83 -8.26 -0.44
N PHE A 214 -5.90 -9.04 -0.50
CA PHE A 214 -6.07 -10.26 0.30
C PHE A 214 -5.68 -11.55 -0.44
N GLN A 215 -5.16 -11.44 -1.66
CA GLN A 215 -4.64 -12.59 -2.38
C GLN A 215 -3.37 -13.11 -1.70
N ILE A 216 -3.40 -14.37 -1.28
CA ILE A 216 -2.25 -15.08 -0.71
C ILE A 216 -1.13 -15.17 -1.76
N GLN A 217 0.07 -14.76 -1.36
CA GLN A 217 1.30 -14.83 -2.15
C GLN A 217 2.06 -16.12 -1.85
N ARG A 218 3.14 -16.42 -2.60
CA ARG A 218 3.93 -17.66 -2.46
C ARG A 218 4.41 -17.98 -1.04
N ASN A 219 4.57 -16.97 -0.18
CA ASN A 219 5.04 -17.13 1.20
C ASN A 219 3.91 -17.30 2.24
N GLY A 220 2.66 -17.49 1.80
CA GLY A 220 1.50 -17.68 2.68
C GLY A 220 0.94 -16.41 3.31
N PHE A 221 1.53 -15.25 3.00
CA PHE A 221 1.01 -13.93 3.37
C PHE A 221 0.32 -13.28 2.18
N SER A 222 -0.68 -12.47 2.43
CA SER A 222 -1.39 -11.67 1.45
C SER A 222 -0.51 -10.56 0.91
N PHE A 223 -0.94 -9.99 -0.22
CA PHE A 223 -0.24 -8.87 -0.83
C PHE A 223 -0.15 -7.68 0.12
N ILE A 224 -1.25 -7.30 0.79
CA ILE A 224 -1.26 -6.15 1.69
C ILE A 224 -0.29 -6.33 2.86
N TRP A 225 -0.15 -7.56 3.37
CA TRP A 225 0.84 -7.87 4.39
C TRP A 225 2.27 -7.82 3.88
N SER A 226 2.51 -8.36 2.68
CA SER A 226 3.83 -8.31 2.06
C SER A 226 4.29 -6.86 1.92
N VAL A 227 3.37 -5.97 1.52
CA VAL A 227 3.59 -4.53 1.41
C VAL A 227 3.84 -3.89 2.78
N LEU A 228 2.98 -4.13 3.77
CA LEU A 228 3.18 -3.56 5.12
C LEU A 228 4.49 -4.04 5.76
N GLY A 229 4.80 -5.33 5.66
CA GLY A 229 6.05 -5.91 6.17
C GLY A 229 7.29 -5.31 5.51
N THR A 230 7.24 -5.10 4.18
CA THR A 230 8.31 -4.42 3.44
C THR A 230 8.47 -2.98 3.91
N TRP A 231 7.37 -2.25 4.12
CA TRP A 231 7.41 -0.89 4.66
C TRP A 231 8.06 -0.85 6.04
N LEU A 232 7.73 -1.80 6.92
CA LEU A 232 8.34 -1.92 8.24
C LEU A 232 9.87 -2.13 8.14
N GLN A 233 10.32 -3.02 7.26
CA GLN A 233 11.74 -3.25 7.02
C GLN A 233 12.45 -1.98 6.56
N LEU A 234 11.90 -1.27 5.56
CA LEU A 234 12.47 -0.03 5.04
C LEU A 234 12.59 1.07 6.12
N VAL A 235 11.61 1.14 7.02
CA VAL A 235 11.58 2.11 8.13
C VAL A 235 12.66 1.81 9.17
N PHE A 236 12.94 0.54 9.45
CA PHE A 236 13.90 0.12 10.47
C PHE A 236 15.31 -0.14 9.94
N GLU A 237 15.50 -0.20 8.63
CA GLU A 237 16.82 -0.30 8.04
C GLU A 237 17.67 0.93 8.39
N PRO A 238 18.91 0.77 8.89
CA PRO A 238 19.76 1.85 9.40
C PRO A 238 20.39 2.72 8.30
N VAL A 239 19.83 2.74 7.09
CA VAL A 239 20.42 3.38 5.91
C VAL A 239 19.84 4.79 5.74
N ASN A 240 20.70 5.82 5.85
CA ASN A 240 20.35 7.25 5.76
C ASN A 240 19.59 7.67 4.49
N SER A 241 19.56 6.85 3.43
CA SER A 241 18.88 7.15 2.15
C SER A 241 17.46 6.59 2.02
N ASN A 242 16.94 5.86 3.00
CA ASN A 242 15.66 5.15 2.86
C ASN A 242 14.42 6.05 2.98
N GLN A 243 14.52 7.27 3.52
CA GLN A 243 13.37 8.15 3.71
C GLN A 243 12.60 8.45 2.41
N PHE A 244 13.33 8.61 1.30
CA PHE A 244 12.73 8.87 0.00
C PHE A 244 11.84 7.68 -0.45
N LYS A 245 12.37 6.46 -0.34
CA LYS A 245 11.61 5.22 -0.61
C LYS A 245 10.41 5.10 0.32
N VAL A 246 10.59 5.31 1.63
CA VAL A 246 9.52 5.24 2.63
C VAL A 246 8.38 6.20 2.30
N ASN A 247 8.66 7.46 1.92
CA ASN A 247 7.62 8.43 1.56
C ASN A 247 6.79 7.96 0.36
N HIS A 248 7.46 7.52 -0.71
CA HIS A 248 6.79 7.02 -1.91
C HIS A 248 5.96 5.75 -1.62
N TYR A 249 6.54 4.80 -0.89
CA TYR A 249 5.90 3.56 -0.51
C TYR A 249 4.66 3.80 0.38
N THR A 250 4.78 4.70 1.37
CA THR A 250 3.68 5.14 2.25
C THR A 250 2.52 5.71 1.44
N ASN A 251 2.81 6.54 0.43
CA ASN A 251 1.79 7.12 -0.44
C ASN A 251 1.05 6.05 -1.25
N LEU A 252 1.76 5.01 -1.72
CA LEU A 252 1.14 3.90 -2.44
C LEU A 252 0.25 3.05 -1.52
N ILE A 253 0.72 2.73 -0.30
CA ILE A 253 -0.11 2.06 0.72
C ILE A 253 -1.37 2.85 1.01
N ASN A 254 -1.25 4.17 1.19
CA ASN A 254 -2.40 5.06 1.38
C ASN A 254 -3.40 4.97 0.23
N CYS A 255 -2.95 4.80 -1.01
CA CYS A 255 -3.82 4.63 -2.16
C CYS A 255 -4.55 3.27 -2.13
N LEU A 256 -3.87 2.18 -1.71
CA LEU A 256 -4.49 0.87 -1.50
C LEU A 256 -5.56 0.94 -0.42
N PHE A 257 -5.22 1.45 0.77
CA PHE A 257 -6.14 1.55 1.91
C PHE A 257 -7.38 2.42 1.63
N LYS A 258 -7.30 3.38 0.71
CA LYS A 258 -8.48 4.17 0.29
C LYS A 258 -9.49 3.36 -0.55
N LYS A 259 -9.04 2.25 -1.15
CA LYS A 259 -9.84 1.41 -2.05
C LYS A 259 -10.40 0.16 -1.37
N ILE A 260 -9.90 -0.18 -0.16
CA ILE A 260 -10.36 -1.30 0.65
C ILE A 260 -11.53 -0.83 1.53
N HIS A 261 -12.63 -1.58 1.53
CA HIS A 261 -13.76 -1.38 2.43
C HIS A 261 -13.34 -1.59 3.88
N VAL A 262 -13.81 -0.71 4.76
CA VAL A 262 -13.41 -0.66 6.18
C VAL A 262 -13.66 -2.00 6.87
N GLU A 263 -14.79 -2.65 6.60
CA GLU A 263 -15.14 -3.96 7.16
C GLU A 263 -14.14 -5.07 6.82
N LYS A 264 -13.43 -4.97 5.69
CA LYS A 264 -12.40 -5.95 5.32
C LYS A 264 -11.03 -5.62 5.93
N LEU A 265 -10.82 -4.42 6.45
CA LEU A 265 -9.52 -4.05 7.03
C LEU A 265 -9.18 -4.87 8.28
N SER A 266 -10.18 -5.29 9.07
CA SER A 266 -9.95 -6.16 10.24
C SER A 266 -9.33 -7.50 9.85
N SER A 267 -9.65 -8.03 8.66
CA SER A 267 -9.11 -9.30 8.17
C SER A 267 -7.59 -9.30 8.00
N ILE A 268 -6.97 -8.11 7.87
CA ILE A 268 -5.51 -7.95 7.94
C ILE A 268 -5.00 -8.51 9.28
N LEU A 269 -5.65 -8.22 10.41
CA LEU A 269 -5.22 -8.70 11.73
C LEU A 269 -5.36 -10.21 11.92
N LEU A 270 -6.28 -10.82 11.19
CA LEU A 270 -6.67 -12.23 11.34
C LEU A 270 -5.88 -13.17 10.42
N GLU A 271 -4.94 -12.64 9.64
CA GLU A 271 -4.26 -13.43 8.63
C GLU A 271 -3.24 -14.42 9.19
N ASN A 272 -3.20 -15.62 8.57
CA ASN A 272 -2.26 -16.71 8.87
C ASN A 272 -2.24 -17.07 10.37
N GLU A 273 -3.39 -17.53 10.89
CA GLU A 273 -3.59 -17.87 12.32
C GLU A 273 -3.20 -16.72 13.25
N ALA A 274 -3.44 -15.50 12.78
CA ALA A 274 -3.30 -14.28 13.53
C ALA A 274 -1.84 -13.86 13.83
N LYS A 275 -0.88 -14.30 13.00
CA LYS A 275 0.48 -13.71 12.93
C LYS A 275 0.46 -12.21 12.60
N GLY A 276 -0.60 -11.72 11.96
CA GLY A 276 -0.79 -10.30 11.63
C GLY A 276 -0.71 -9.37 12.85
N TYR A 277 -1.36 -9.72 13.96
CA TYR A 277 -1.26 -8.89 15.17
C TYR A 277 0.13 -8.97 15.82
N ILE A 278 0.88 -10.08 15.72
CA ILE A 278 2.22 -10.17 16.33
C ILE A 278 3.14 -9.14 15.68
N ILE A 279 3.04 -8.98 14.37
CA ILE A 279 3.87 -8.03 13.63
C ILE A 279 3.47 -6.59 13.94
N ILE A 280 2.18 -6.29 13.99
CA ILE A 280 1.69 -4.96 14.42
C ILE A 280 2.14 -4.66 15.85
N LEU A 281 2.02 -5.62 16.76
CA LEU A 281 2.44 -5.45 18.15
C LEU A 281 3.95 -5.30 18.27
N ARG A 282 4.73 -6.09 17.53
CA ARG A 282 6.17 -5.92 17.42
C ARG A 282 6.51 -4.51 16.92
N TYR A 283 5.84 -3.97 15.91
CA TYR A 283 6.04 -2.58 15.49
C TYR A 283 5.70 -1.56 16.59
N LEU A 284 4.53 -1.69 17.23
CA LEU A 284 4.09 -0.81 18.33
C LEU A 284 5.07 -0.87 19.51
N PHE A 285 5.66 -2.03 19.75
CA PHE A 285 6.72 -2.25 20.74
C PHE A 285 8.05 -1.64 20.29
N PHE A 286 8.45 -1.83 19.03
CA PHE A 286 9.66 -1.24 18.46
C PHE A 286 9.62 0.30 18.38
N GLN A 287 8.43 0.93 18.30
CA GLN A 287 8.29 2.37 18.47
C GLN A 287 8.84 2.85 19.83
N GLN A 288 8.87 2.02 20.87
CA GLN A 288 9.33 2.43 22.20
C GLN A 288 10.85 2.26 22.41
N PHE A 289 11.51 1.41 21.62
CA PHE A 289 12.97 1.36 21.61
C PHE A 289 13.50 2.61 20.91
N ARG A 290 14.41 3.32 21.57
CA ARG A 290 15.10 4.49 21.01
C ARG A 290 16.02 4.03 19.89
N PHE A 291 15.47 3.78 18.71
CA PHE A 291 16.25 3.74 17.49
C PHE A 291 16.87 5.13 17.25
N ASN A 292 17.96 5.13 16.50
CA ASN A 292 18.78 6.29 16.14
C ASN A 292 17.92 7.56 15.94
N PRO A 293 18.33 8.76 16.40
CA PRO A 293 17.56 10.00 16.24
C PRO A 293 17.19 10.33 14.78
N PHE A 294 17.83 9.71 13.79
CA PHE A 294 17.42 9.74 12.38
C PHE A 294 15.99 9.19 12.11
N HIS A 295 15.43 8.34 12.99
CA HIS A 295 14.09 7.77 12.84
C HIS A 295 13.02 8.47 13.69
N TYR A 296 13.36 9.59 14.36
CA TYR A 296 12.43 10.31 15.23
C TYR A 296 11.21 10.86 14.44
N ASP A 297 11.41 11.26 13.18
CA ASP A 297 10.34 11.71 12.28
C ASP A 297 9.41 10.57 11.81
N LEU A 298 9.87 9.31 11.85
CA LEU A 298 9.07 8.13 11.52
C LEU A 298 8.34 7.56 12.75
N ARG A 299 8.86 7.81 13.96
CA ARG A 299 8.19 7.52 15.24
C ARG A 299 6.86 8.27 15.38
N GLU A 300 6.82 9.47 14.79
CA GLU A 300 5.66 10.35 14.62
C GLU A 300 4.95 10.14 13.26
N SER A 301 5.19 9.01 12.56
CA SER A 301 4.49 8.73 11.30
C SER A 301 2.99 8.60 11.56
N CYS A 302 2.29 9.73 11.45
CA CYS A 302 0.85 9.83 11.56
C CYS A 302 0.14 8.84 10.63
N HIS A 303 0.80 8.39 9.56
CA HIS A 303 0.29 7.42 8.62
C HIS A 303 0.07 6.04 9.23
N PHE A 304 1.06 5.48 9.95
CA PHE A 304 0.89 4.16 10.55
C PHE A 304 -0.14 4.18 11.69
N LYS A 305 -0.11 5.24 12.53
CA LYS A 305 -1.15 5.43 13.56
C LYS A 305 -2.54 5.52 12.93
N ARG A 306 -2.70 6.24 11.81
CA ARG A 306 -3.96 6.31 11.04
C ARG A 306 -4.34 4.98 10.41
N TRP A 307 -3.39 4.16 9.95
CA TRP A 307 -3.70 2.82 9.44
C TRP A 307 -4.16 1.90 10.58
N CYS A 308 -3.47 1.91 11.72
CA CYS A 308 -3.89 1.19 12.91
C CYS A 308 -5.28 1.64 13.36
N GLN A 309 -5.52 2.95 13.45
CA GLN A 309 -6.84 3.48 13.77
C GLN A 309 -7.92 2.93 12.84
N LYS A 310 -7.69 2.97 11.52
CA LYS A 310 -8.66 2.44 10.54
C LYS A 310 -8.90 0.92 10.67
N ILE A 311 -7.84 0.15 10.91
CA ILE A 311 -7.93 -1.30 11.06
C ILE A 311 -8.66 -1.65 12.36
N PHE A 312 -8.27 -1.04 13.48
CA PHE A 312 -8.85 -1.30 14.80
C PHE A 312 -10.28 -0.78 14.91
N SER A 313 -10.62 0.32 14.24
CA SER A 313 -12.00 0.84 14.22
C SER A 313 -13.00 -0.12 13.57
N ALA A 314 -12.52 -1.08 12.77
CA ALA A 314 -13.35 -2.08 12.10
C ALA A 314 -13.53 -3.37 12.93
N LEU A 315 -12.83 -3.51 14.06
CA LEU A 315 -12.91 -4.72 14.88
C LEU A 315 -14.24 -4.81 15.63
N SER A 316 -14.91 -5.96 15.45
CA SER A 316 -16.00 -6.39 16.31
C SER A 316 -15.49 -7.01 17.61
N LEU A 317 -16.33 -7.06 18.64
CA LEU A 317 -16.00 -7.71 19.91
C LEU A 317 -15.64 -9.20 19.73
N GLN A 318 -16.32 -9.91 18.83
CA GLN A 318 -16.05 -11.32 18.54
C GLN A 318 -14.64 -11.52 17.95
N GLU A 319 -14.23 -10.65 17.03
CA GLU A 319 -12.87 -10.67 16.48
C GLU A 319 -11.83 -10.32 17.55
N ILE A 320 -12.14 -9.39 18.45
CA ILE A 320 -11.26 -9.04 19.58
C ILE A 320 -11.08 -10.25 20.51
N GLU A 321 -12.16 -10.93 20.88
CA GLU A 321 -12.11 -12.14 21.71
C GLU A 321 -11.25 -13.23 21.04
N LEU A 322 -11.45 -13.47 19.75
CA LEU A 322 -10.65 -14.42 18.97
C LEU A 322 -9.16 -14.03 18.96
N ILE A 323 -8.86 -12.75 18.74
CA ILE A 323 -7.49 -12.24 18.76
C ILE A 323 -6.86 -12.43 20.13
N LEU A 324 -7.55 -12.07 21.22
CA LEU A 324 -7.03 -12.18 22.58
C LEU A 324 -6.74 -13.63 23.00
N ASN A 325 -7.62 -14.56 22.61
CA ASN A 325 -7.42 -15.98 22.85
C ASN A 325 -6.15 -16.51 22.16
N ASN A 326 -5.95 -16.15 20.88
CA ASN A 326 -4.76 -16.58 20.14
C ASN A 326 -3.49 -15.83 20.59
N LEU A 327 -3.58 -14.53 20.81
CA LEU A 327 -2.43 -13.66 21.16
C LEU A 327 -1.82 -14.08 22.49
N SER A 328 -2.67 -14.37 23.47
CA SER A 328 -2.22 -14.84 24.78
C SER A 328 -1.42 -16.14 24.65
N LEU A 329 -1.90 -17.11 23.86
CA LEU A 329 -1.22 -18.38 23.61
C LEU A 329 0.11 -18.17 22.87
N LEU A 330 0.13 -17.35 21.81
CA LEU A 330 1.33 -17.11 21.02
C LEU A 330 2.42 -16.39 21.82
N LEU A 331 2.05 -15.34 22.60
CA LEU A 331 3.02 -14.63 23.44
C LEU A 331 3.58 -15.52 24.56
N SER A 332 2.77 -16.41 25.14
CA SER A 332 3.24 -17.35 26.14
C SER A 332 4.25 -18.37 25.57
N ASN A 333 4.05 -18.79 24.32
CA ASN A 333 4.85 -19.81 23.65
C ASN A 333 6.12 -19.27 22.97
N ASP A 334 6.24 -17.97 22.71
CA ASP A 334 7.42 -17.37 22.08
C ASP A 334 8.59 -17.25 23.08
N SER A 335 9.55 -18.18 23.01
CA SER A 335 10.72 -18.24 23.89
C SER A 335 11.68 -17.05 23.73
N HIS A 336 11.56 -16.26 22.67
CA HIS A 336 12.44 -15.11 22.42
C HIS A 336 11.99 -13.83 23.12
N LEU A 337 10.76 -13.78 23.65
CA LEU A 337 10.22 -12.62 24.34
C LEU A 337 10.35 -12.78 25.86
N SER A 338 10.97 -11.80 26.52
CA SER A 338 10.98 -11.76 27.98
C SER A 338 9.57 -11.53 28.53
N GLN A 339 9.33 -11.88 29.79
CA GLN A 339 8.03 -11.67 30.43
C GLN A 339 7.62 -10.18 30.44
N ASN A 340 8.59 -9.27 30.61
CA ASN A 340 8.32 -7.84 30.57
C ASN A 340 7.91 -7.38 29.16
N ASP A 341 8.54 -7.91 28.11
CA ASP A 341 8.19 -7.59 26.72
C ASP A 341 6.78 -8.07 26.38
N ARG A 342 6.41 -9.29 26.82
CA ARG A 342 5.07 -9.85 26.64
C ARG A 342 4.00 -8.98 27.31
N GLN A 343 4.24 -8.54 28.54
CA GLN A 343 3.34 -7.65 29.27
C GLN A 343 3.18 -6.31 28.54
N GLN A 344 4.28 -5.72 28.07
CA GLN A 344 4.29 -4.44 27.37
C GLN A 344 3.57 -4.52 26.00
N LEU A 345 3.77 -5.61 25.25
CA LEU A 345 3.04 -5.90 24.01
C LEU A 345 1.52 -5.95 24.28
N MET A 346 1.10 -6.69 25.30
CA MET A 346 -0.32 -6.82 25.64
C MET A 346 -0.92 -5.49 26.12
N GLN A 347 -0.19 -4.70 26.91
CA GLN A 347 -0.62 -3.36 27.33
C GLN A 347 -0.79 -2.40 26.14
N ASN A 348 0.15 -2.42 25.19
CA ASN A 348 0.04 -1.61 23.97
C ASN A 348 -1.17 -2.05 23.12
N PHE A 349 -1.43 -3.35 23.02
CA PHE A 349 -2.62 -3.86 22.31
C PHE A 349 -3.91 -3.32 22.90
N PHE A 350 -4.10 -3.46 24.22
CA PHE A 350 -5.30 -2.95 24.91
C PHE A 350 -5.42 -1.44 24.82
N THR A 351 -4.30 -0.71 24.87
CA THR A 351 -4.31 0.74 24.67
C THR A 351 -4.93 1.09 23.30
N TYR A 352 -4.53 0.39 22.24
CA TYR A 352 -5.05 0.63 20.88
C TYR A 352 -6.51 0.17 20.71
N LEU A 353 -6.91 -0.94 21.34
CA LEU A 353 -8.32 -1.36 21.37
C LEU A 353 -9.19 -0.27 22.02
N LEU A 354 -8.76 0.26 23.17
CA LEU A 354 -9.48 1.30 23.90
C LEU A 354 -9.47 2.65 23.18
N GLU A 355 -8.38 3.00 22.48
CA GLU A 355 -8.25 4.27 21.77
C GLU A 355 -9.03 4.29 20.45
N PHE A 356 -9.10 3.17 19.72
CA PHE A 356 -9.58 3.16 18.33
C PHE A 356 -10.79 2.30 18.03
N CYS A 357 -11.11 1.28 18.84
CA CYS A 357 -12.29 0.46 18.57
C CYS A 357 -13.57 1.23 18.93
N HIS A 358 -14.57 1.17 18.06
CA HIS A 358 -15.88 1.77 18.30
C HIS A 358 -16.81 0.78 19.01
N LEU A 359 -16.49 0.46 20.27
CA LEU A 359 -17.26 -0.48 21.08
C LEU A 359 -18.40 0.22 21.83
N GLN A 360 -19.56 -0.43 21.85
CA GLN A 360 -20.71 -0.02 22.66
C GLN A 360 -20.40 -0.17 24.16
N PRO A 361 -21.12 0.52 25.06
CA PRO A 361 -20.85 0.45 26.51
C PRO A 361 -20.83 -0.97 27.09
N LEU A 362 -21.71 -1.85 26.60
CA LEU A 362 -21.74 -3.27 27.00
C LEU A 362 -20.51 -4.03 26.50
N GLU A 363 -20.09 -3.78 25.27
CA GLU A 363 -18.88 -4.38 24.68
C GLU A 363 -17.61 -3.88 25.37
N MET A 364 -17.58 -2.61 25.78
CA MET A 364 -16.51 -2.03 26.59
C MET A 364 -16.44 -2.68 27.98
N THR A 365 -17.59 -3.01 28.58
CA THR A 365 -17.64 -3.74 29.85
C THR A 365 -17.06 -5.15 29.66
N ARG A 366 -17.46 -5.83 28.59
CA ARG A 366 -16.93 -7.15 28.23
C ARG A 366 -15.42 -7.13 27.96
N LEU A 367 -14.92 -6.12 27.25
CA LEU A 367 -13.48 -5.95 27.02
C LEU A 367 -12.69 -5.81 28.34
N ARG A 368 -13.25 -5.10 29.32
CA ARG A 368 -12.63 -4.99 30.65
C ARG A 368 -12.63 -6.32 31.39
N GLU A 369 -13.71 -7.10 31.33
CA GLU A 369 -13.73 -8.45 31.89
C GLU A 369 -12.65 -9.36 31.27
N LEU A 370 -12.48 -9.30 29.94
CA LEU A 370 -11.42 -10.04 29.25
C LEU A 370 -10.03 -9.58 29.69
N GLN A 371 -9.83 -8.28 29.93
CA GLN A 371 -8.59 -7.76 30.49
C GLN A 371 -8.31 -8.32 31.89
N GLU A 372 -9.32 -8.37 32.75
CA GLU A 372 -9.22 -8.92 34.11
C GLU A 372 -8.87 -10.41 34.10
N GLN A 373 -9.46 -11.19 33.18
CA GLN A 373 -9.11 -12.61 33.01
C GLN A 373 -7.64 -12.83 32.61
N LEU A 374 -7.03 -11.84 31.96
CA LEU A 374 -5.62 -11.86 31.55
C LEU A 374 -4.67 -11.22 32.58
N GLU A 375 -5.19 -10.59 33.66
CA GLU A 375 -4.37 -9.87 34.67
C GLU A 375 -3.26 -10.75 35.24
N ASP A 376 -3.58 -11.99 35.61
CA ASP A 376 -2.61 -12.91 36.21
C ASP A 376 -1.42 -13.27 35.32
N ARG A 377 -1.53 -13.10 33.99
CA ARG A 377 -0.49 -13.46 33.01
C ARG A 377 0.21 -12.26 32.38
N PHE A 378 -0.52 -11.19 32.09
CA PHE A 378 -0.02 -10.09 31.25
C PHE A 378 -0.19 -8.68 31.84
N PHE A 379 -1.01 -8.50 32.88
CA PHE A 379 -1.20 -7.19 33.52
C PHE A 379 -0.86 -7.28 35.00
N PRO A 380 0.36 -6.92 35.40
CA PRO A 380 0.73 -6.94 36.80
C PRO A 380 -0.19 -6.01 37.59
N SER A 381 -1.08 -6.60 38.39
CA SER A 381 -1.87 -5.90 39.40
C SER A 381 -1.01 -5.73 40.64
N ASN A 382 -1.19 -4.61 41.35
CA ASN A 382 -0.61 -4.48 42.68
C ASN A 382 -1.23 -5.57 43.56
N GLU A 383 -0.42 -6.35 44.29
CA GLU A 383 -0.87 -7.40 45.22
C GLU A 383 -1.97 -6.91 46.16
N VAL A 384 -1.89 -5.63 46.56
CA VAL A 384 -2.89 -4.94 47.38
C VAL A 384 -4.23 -4.81 46.64
N ILE A 385 -4.23 -4.40 45.37
CA ILE A 385 -5.44 -4.32 44.54
C ILE A 385 -6.01 -5.70 44.27
N LYS A 386 -5.15 -6.71 44.05
CA LYS A 386 -5.53 -8.10 43.84
C LYS A 386 -6.21 -8.69 45.07
N PHE A 387 -5.63 -8.46 46.26
CA PHE A 387 -6.23 -8.80 47.55
C PHE A 387 -7.59 -8.11 47.74
N PHE A 388 -7.71 -6.83 47.39
CA PHE A 388 -8.97 -6.09 47.51
C PHE A 388 -10.06 -6.53 46.52
N LYS A 389 -9.71 -6.93 45.30
CA LYS A 389 -10.67 -7.53 44.34
C LYS A 389 -11.18 -8.90 44.83
N GLN A 390 -10.36 -9.68 45.54
CA GLN A 390 -10.76 -10.97 46.12
C GLN A 390 -11.72 -10.81 47.32
N LEU A 391 -11.65 -9.69 48.04
CA LEU A 391 -12.55 -9.32 49.14
C LEU A 391 -13.95 -8.85 48.66
N ARG A 392 -14.48 -9.38 47.55
CA ARG A 392 -15.82 -9.09 46.96
C ARG A 392 -17.04 -9.25 47.90
N VAL A 393 -16.83 -9.47 49.19
CA VAL A 393 -17.83 -9.45 50.25
C VAL A 393 -17.86 -8.04 50.84
N CYS A 394 -19.02 -7.36 50.77
CA CYS A 394 -19.28 -6.00 51.25
C CYS A 394 -18.55 -5.65 52.55
N CYS A 395 -17.32 -5.15 52.44
CA CYS A 395 -16.57 -4.65 53.57
C CYS A 395 -16.95 -3.18 53.72
N SER A 396 -17.66 -2.87 54.81
CA SER A 396 -18.18 -1.52 55.14
C SER A 396 -17.09 -0.47 55.33
N PHE A 397 -15.81 -0.84 55.24
CA PHE A 397 -14.65 0.05 55.38
C PHE A 397 -14.24 0.75 54.09
N PHE A 398 -14.74 0.33 52.92
CA PHE A 398 -14.19 0.75 51.63
C PHE A 398 -15.23 1.39 50.72
N ASN A 399 -14.79 2.37 49.92
CA ASN A 399 -15.65 3.07 48.98
C ASN A 399 -15.75 2.27 47.66
N PRO A 400 -16.90 1.61 47.37
CA PRO A 400 -17.02 0.72 46.21
C PRO A 400 -16.87 1.47 44.87
N ALA A 401 -17.25 2.75 44.82
CA ALA A 401 -17.21 3.57 43.62
C ALA A 401 -15.77 3.94 43.18
N LYS A 402 -14.84 4.04 44.14
CA LYS A 402 -13.43 4.36 43.86
C LYS A 402 -12.59 3.11 43.55
N LEU A 403 -12.93 1.96 44.13
CA LEU A 403 -12.29 0.67 43.82
C LEU A 403 -12.44 0.29 42.34
N LEU A 404 -13.62 0.50 41.76
CA LEU A 404 -13.91 0.23 40.35
C LEU A 404 -13.26 1.21 39.36
N SER A 405 -12.81 2.38 39.81
CA SER A 405 -12.17 3.40 38.95
C SER A 405 -10.64 3.46 39.08
N SER A 406 -10.06 2.71 40.02
CA SER A 406 -8.63 2.72 40.32
C SER A 406 -7.78 1.79 39.43
N ASN A 407 -7.87 1.95 38.10
CA ASN A 407 -6.90 1.36 37.15
C ASN A 407 -5.70 2.30 36.90
N ARG A 408 -5.32 3.14 37.87
CA ARG A 408 -4.23 4.12 37.67
C ARG A 408 -2.87 3.43 37.72
N SER A 409 -2.27 3.41 36.54
CA SER A 409 -0.94 2.97 36.14
C SER A 409 0.20 3.76 36.79
N LYS A 410 0.59 3.40 38.02
CA LYS A 410 1.97 3.59 38.46
C LYS A 410 2.50 2.30 39.08
N LYS A 411 3.58 1.80 38.48
CA LYS A 411 4.34 0.65 39.00
C LYS A 411 4.67 0.88 40.47
N GLY A 412 4.26 -0.05 41.32
CA GLY A 412 5.02 -0.45 42.50
C GLY A 412 4.81 0.29 43.82
N GLU A 413 4.26 1.49 43.87
CA GLU A 413 4.10 2.20 45.16
C GLU A 413 2.72 2.88 45.25
N ILE A 414 1.82 2.31 46.04
CA ILE A 414 0.73 3.10 46.64
C ILE A 414 1.38 3.78 47.83
N PHE A 415 1.57 5.10 47.78
CA PHE A 415 1.95 5.84 48.98
C PHE A 415 0.81 5.69 50.01
N LEU A 416 1.14 5.46 51.28
CA LEU A 416 0.17 5.34 52.40
C LEU A 416 -0.83 6.51 52.50
N TYR A 417 -0.55 7.64 51.83
CA TYR A 417 -1.47 8.77 51.71
C TYR A 417 -2.54 8.57 50.62
N GLU A 418 -2.26 7.82 49.56
CA GLU A 418 -3.20 7.50 48.46
C GLU A 418 -4.17 6.36 48.83
N SER A 419 -3.90 5.58 49.89
CA SER A 419 -4.84 4.56 50.39
C SER A 419 -6.07 5.15 51.09
N ASN A 420 -6.02 6.42 51.52
CA ASN A 420 -7.19 7.10 52.11
C ASN A 420 -8.32 7.30 51.11
N ASP A 421 -8.00 7.40 49.82
CA ASP A 421 -9.00 7.53 48.77
C ASP A 421 -9.79 6.23 48.54
N LEU A 422 -9.27 5.08 48.96
CA LEU A 422 -9.92 3.78 48.79
C LEU A 422 -10.87 3.43 49.95
N LEU A 423 -10.76 4.16 51.07
CA LEU A 423 -11.58 3.98 52.27
C LEU A 423 -12.86 4.83 52.22
N ILE A 424 -13.91 4.43 52.96
CA ILE A 424 -15.03 5.34 53.23
C ILE A 424 -14.55 6.54 54.07
N PRO A 425 -15.18 7.73 53.94
CA PRO A 425 -14.73 8.95 54.61
C PRO A 425 -14.53 8.81 56.12
N GLU A 426 -15.36 8.02 56.81
CA GLU A 426 -15.21 7.77 58.25
C GLU A 426 -13.92 7.00 58.58
N CYS A 427 -13.52 6.04 57.74
CA CYS A 427 -12.32 5.22 57.94
C CYS A 427 -11.04 5.94 57.50
N ALA A 428 -11.12 6.78 56.46
CA ALA A 428 -10.01 7.63 56.04
C ALA A 428 -9.58 8.61 57.16
N ARG A 429 -10.54 9.10 57.97
CA ARG A 429 -10.28 9.97 59.12
C ARG A 429 -9.53 9.29 60.28
N LEU A 430 -9.70 7.98 60.46
CA LEU A 430 -8.96 7.22 61.47
C LEU A 430 -7.46 7.12 61.12
N ASN A 431 -7.14 6.99 59.83
CA ASN A 431 -5.77 6.92 59.35
C ASN A 431 -5.02 8.26 59.51
N THR A 432 -5.71 9.39 59.32
CA THR A 432 -5.13 10.73 59.58
C THR A 432 -4.81 10.99 61.06
N ASN A 433 -5.59 10.42 61.99
CA ASN A 433 -5.33 10.59 63.42
C ASN A 433 -4.12 9.79 63.93
N TYR A 434 -3.77 8.69 63.27
CA TYR A 434 -2.55 7.92 63.57
C TYR A 434 -1.29 8.57 63.03
N LEU A 435 -1.38 9.33 61.93
CA LEU A 435 -0.25 10.05 61.33
C LEU A 435 0.15 11.32 62.10
N THR A 436 -0.76 11.88 62.91
CA THR A 436 -0.47 13.02 63.80
C THR A 436 0.15 12.61 65.14
N MET A 437 0.27 11.30 65.42
CA MET A 437 1.09 10.81 66.53
C MET A 437 2.49 10.47 66.04
N LYS A 438 3.27 11.50 65.72
CA LYS A 438 4.73 11.46 65.71
C LYS A 438 5.29 12.69 66.41
#